data_AF-A0A929GGJ4-F1
#
_entry.id   AF-A0A929GGJ4-F1
#
_cell.length_a   1.000
_cell.length_b   1.000
_cell.length_c   1.000
_cell.angle_alpha   90.00
_cell.angle_beta   90.00
_cell.angle_gamma   90.00
#
_symmetry.space_group_name_H-M   'P 1'
#
loop_
_entity.id
_entity.type
_entity.pdbx_description
1 polymer ?
#
loop_
_entity_poly.entity_id
_entity_poly.type
_entity_poly.pdbx_seq_one_letter_code
_entity_poly.pdbx_strand_id
1 'polypeptide(L)'
;HGLKKGMNPQAEAKSAVEAGYWHLYHYNPLLEAEGKNPFVLDSKEPDWDKFQDFLNSEVRFASLTKSFPKEAKVLFKASKESAQWRYNYYRRMADMKYDN
;
A
#
# COMPACT_ATOMS: atom_id res chain seq x y z
N HIS A 1 2.59 -1.66 16.36
CA HIS A 1 3.17 -0.64 15.44
C HIS A 1 3.83 0.52 16.20
N GLY A 2 3.26 0.94 17.34
CA GLY A 2 3.80 2.05 18.13
C GLY A 2 3.53 3.38 17.43
N LEU A 3 2.29 3.83 17.45
CA LEU A 3 1.86 5.01 16.70
C LEU A 3 2.33 6.28 17.41
N LYS A 4 3.14 7.12 16.77
CA LYS A 4 3.67 8.36 17.38
C LYS A 4 2.57 9.37 17.73
N LYS A 5 1.45 9.34 17.00
CA LYS A 5 0.29 10.22 17.21
C LYS A 5 -0.69 9.69 18.27
N GLY A 6 -0.33 8.65 19.00
CA GLY A 6 -1.21 7.97 19.97
C GLY A 6 -2.11 6.92 19.31
N MET A 7 -2.94 6.28 20.15
CA MET A 7 -3.84 5.18 19.75
C MET A 7 -5.04 5.67 18.93
N ASN A 8 -4.84 5.89 17.62
CA ASN A 8 -5.93 6.10 16.66
C ASN A 8 -5.77 5.13 15.46
N PRO A 9 -6.21 3.87 15.61
CA PRO A 9 -5.98 2.84 14.60
C PRO A 9 -6.75 3.11 13.29
N GLN A 10 -7.90 3.80 13.35
CA GLN A 10 -8.68 4.13 12.17
C GLN A 10 -7.96 5.16 11.29
N ALA A 11 -7.38 6.19 11.91
CA ALA A 11 -6.57 7.18 11.19
C ALA A 11 -5.33 6.54 10.57
N GLU A 12 -4.67 5.63 11.30
CA GLU A 12 -3.49 4.93 10.79
C GLU A 12 -3.82 4.04 9.59
N ALA A 13 -4.91 3.27 9.66
CA ALA A 13 -5.36 2.44 8.55
C ALA A 13 -5.69 3.29 7.31
N LYS A 14 -6.35 4.44 7.50
CA LYS A 14 -6.61 5.40 6.43
C LYS A 14 -5.31 5.92 5.82
N SER A 15 -4.34 6.33 6.64
CA SER A 15 -3.03 6.80 6.15
C SER A 15 -2.25 5.70 5.43
N ALA A 16 -2.32 4.45 5.86
CA ALA A 16 -1.69 3.32 5.19
C ALA A 16 -2.22 3.12 3.76
N VAL A 17 -3.53 3.29 3.57
CA VAL A 17 -4.17 3.20 2.25
C VAL A 17 -3.84 4.42 1.40
N GLU A 18 -3.97 5.63 1.95
CA GLU A 18 -3.65 6.88 1.23
C GLU A 18 -2.21 6.93 0.75
N ALA A 19 -1.27 6.44 1.56
CA ALA A 19 0.15 6.44 1.25
C ALA A 19 0.56 5.30 0.30
N GLY A 20 -0.33 4.35 -0.01
CA GLY A 20 -0.02 3.20 -0.88
C GLY A 20 0.78 2.11 -0.19
N TYR A 21 0.89 2.16 1.13
CA TYR A 21 1.48 1.08 1.92
C TYR A 21 0.57 -0.16 1.90
N TRP A 22 -0.74 0.08 1.94
CA TRP A 22 -1.78 -0.95 1.87
C TRP A 22 -2.76 -0.66 0.73
N HIS A 23 -3.23 -1.70 0.04
CA HIS A 23 -4.26 -1.58 -1.00
C HIS A 23 -5.49 -2.38 -0.62
N LEU A 24 -6.66 -1.88 -0.99
CA LEU A 24 -7.92 -2.55 -0.80
C LEU A 24 -8.39 -3.06 -2.16
N TYR A 25 -8.73 -4.34 -2.22
CA TYR A 25 -9.21 -4.99 -3.41
C TYR A 25 -10.13 -6.14 -3.03
N HIS A 26 -10.98 -6.56 -3.95
CA HIS A 26 -11.74 -7.79 -3.83
C HIS A 26 -11.61 -8.62 -5.11
N TYR A 27 -11.74 -9.94 -4.96
CA TYR A 27 -11.78 -10.88 -6.06
C TYR A 27 -13.09 -11.65 -6.01
N ASN A 28 -13.91 -11.54 -7.06
CA ASN A 28 -15.15 -12.30 -7.20
C ASN A 28 -15.08 -13.17 -8.47
N PRO A 29 -14.83 -14.49 -8.34
CA PRO A 29 -14.69 -15.38 -9.50
C PRO A 29 -15.98 -15.50 -10.34
N LEU A 30 -17.14 -15.21 -9.76
CA LEU A 30 -18.42 -15.29 -10.48
C LEU A 30 -18.53 -14.25 -11.60
N LEU A 31 -17.76 -13.16 -11.53
CA LEU A 31 -17.75 -12.11 -12.56
C LEU A 31 -17.17 -12.60 -13.90
N GLU A 32 -16.26 -13.57 -13.89
CA GLU A 32 -15.71 -14.14 -15.11
C GLU A 32 -16.80 -14.80 -15.97
N ALA A 33 -17.74 -15.50 -15.34
CA ALA A 33 -18.88 -16.11 -16.03
C ALA A 33 -19.82 -15.06 -16.66
N GLU A 34 -19.77 -13.81 -16.19
CA GLU A 34 -20.48 -12.67 -16.76
C GLU A 34 -19.63 -11.90 -17.81
N GLY A 35 -18.42 -12.38 -18.15
CA GLY A 35 -17.48 -11.68 -19.04
C GLY A 35 -16.86 -10.43 -18.41
N LYS A 36 -16.89 -10.30 -17.08
CA LYS A 36 -16.35 -9.16 -16.33
C LYS A 36 -15.06 -9.55 -15.63
N ASN A 37 -14.23 -8.54 -15.34
CA ASN A 37 -13.01 -8.75 -14.57
C ASN A 37 -13.33 -9.15 -13.12
N PRO A 38 -12.84 -10.29 -12.62
CA PRO A 38 -13.06 -10.74 -11.24
C PRO A 38 -12.33 -9.90 -10.20
N PHE A 39 -11.26 -9.21 -10.58
CA PHE A 39 -10.43 -8.41 -9.69
C PHE A 39 -10.86 -6.95 -9.73
N VAL A 40 -11.20 -6.41 -8.57
CA VAL A 40 -11.56 -4.99 -8.39
C VAL A 40 -10.58 -4.36 -7.41
N LEU A 41 -9.89 -3.31 -7.85
CA LEU A 41 -9.04 -2.47 -6.99
C LEU A 41 -9.88 -1.34 -6.39
N ASP A 42 -10.28 -1.49 -5.13
CA ASP A 42 -11.16 -0.55 -4.43
C ASP A 42 -10.42 0.71 -3.94
N SER A 43 -9.16 0.56 -3.54
CA SER A 43 -8.34 1.70 -3.14
C SER A 43 -7.96 2.56 -4.36
N LYS A 44 -8.12 3.88 -4.21
CA LYS A 44 -7.70 4.86 -5.23
C LYS A 44 -6.18 4.86 -5.44
N GLU A 45 -5.75 5.60 -6.46
CA GLU A 45 -4.34 5.90 -6.66
C GLU A 45 -3.72 6.51 -5.38
N PRO A 46 -2.61 5.93 -4.88
CA PRO A 46 -1.93 6.45 -3.70
C PRO A 46 -1.27 7.80 -3.93
N ASP A 47 -1.15 8.56 -2.84
CA ASP A 47 -0.24 9.70 -2.77
C ASP A 47 1.13 9.22 -2.30
N TRP A 48 2.02 8.96 -3.26
CA TRP A 48 3.36 8.41 -3.00
C TRP A 48 4.27 9.37 -2.22
N ASP A 49 3.96 10.65 -2.15
CA ASP A 49 4.72 11.62 -1.36
C ASP A 49 4.47 11.41 0.13
N LYS A 50 3.31 10.87 0.51
CA LYS A 50 2.99 10.49 1.90
C LYS A 50 3.65 9.19 2.37
N PHE A 51 4.25 8.39 1.49
CA PHE A 51 4.79 7.07 1.87
C PHE A 51 5.87 7.16 2.96
N GLN A 52 6.80 8.11 2.83
CA GLN A 52 7.87 8.25 3.81
C GLN A 52 7.35 8.77 5.15
N ASP A 53 6.34 9.65 5.13
CA ASP A 53 5.70 10.18 6.33
C ASP A 53 4.91 9.10 7.07
N PHE A 54 4.24 8.21 6.33
CA PHE A 54 3.60 7.03 6.90
C PHE A 54 4.62 6.12 7.60
N LEU A 55 5.76 5.80 6.98
CA LEU A 55 6.78 5.02 7.68
C LEU A 55 7.28 5.76 8.93
N ASN A 56 7.48 7.08 8.85
CA ASN A 56 7.96 7.86 9.98
C ASN A 56 6.93 8.05 11.10
N SER A 57 5.64 7.76 10.89
CA SER A 57 4.59 7.86 11.91
C SER A 57 4.64 6.73 12.94
N GLU A 58 5.29 5.60 12.62
CA GLU A 58 5.33 4.41 13.46
C GLU A 58 6.72 4.16 14.08
N VAL A 59 6.74 3.83 15.36
CA VAL A 59 7.96 3.56 16.14
C VAL A 59 8.73 2.36 15.57
N ARG A 60 8.04 1.36 15.01
CA ARG A 60 8.70 0.18 14.41
C ARG A 60 9.66 0.52 13.27
N PHE A 61 9.44 1.64 12.57
CA PHE A 61 10.33 2.13 11.53
C PHE A 61 11.32 3.17 12.08
N ALA A 62 10.84 4.05 12.97
CA ALA A 62 11.70 5.05 13.60
C ALA A 62 12.84 4.44 14.43
N SER A 63 12.64 3.26 15.03
CA SER A 63 13.69 2.53 15.75
C SER A 63 14.83 2.11 14.83
N LEU A 64 14.52 1.64 13.61
CA LEU A 64 15.52 1.28 12.59
C LEU A 64 16.31 2.51 12.16
N THR A 65 15.64 3.63 11.88
CA THR A 65 16.32 4.90 11.51
C THR A 65 17.26 5.38 12.61
N LYS A 66 16.89 5.21 13.87
CA LYS A 66 17.72 5.62 15.01
C LYS A 66 18.97 4.74 15.15
N SER A 67 18.82 3.43 15.02
CA SER A 67 19.92 2.48 15.23
C SER A 67 20.83 2.33 14.00
N PHE A 68 20.25 2.38 12.80
CA PHE A 68 20.89 2.04 11.53
C PHE A 68 20.45 3.01 10.42
N PRO A 69 20.85 4.30 10.47
CA PRO A 69 20.32 5.34 9.60
C PRO A 69 20.64 5.13 8.11
N LYS A 70 21.79 4.54 7.77
CA LYS A 70 22.19 4.29 6.38
C LYS A 70 21.34 3.16 5.78
N GLU A 71 21.19 2.08 6.52
CA GLU A 71 20.42 0.90 6.16
C GLU A 71 18.94 1.24 6.07
N ALA A 72 18.42 2.04 7.01
CA ALA A 72 17.04 2.53 6.99
C ALA A 72 16.72 3.26 5.68
N LYS A 73 17.61 4.13 5.21
CA LYS A 73 17.42 4.85 3.94
C LYS A 73 17.32 3.90 2.75
N VAL A 74 18.15 2.86 2.71
CA VAL A 74 18.13 1.85 1.65
C VAL A 74 16.83 1.03 1.72
N LEU A 75 16.47 0.56 2.91
CA LEU A 75 15.29 -0.28 3.12
C LEU A 75 13.98 0.47 2.88
N PHE A 76 13.89 1.75 3.24
CA PHE A 76 12.68 2.55 3.00
C PHE A 76 12.50 2.87 1.52
N LYS A 77 13.60 3.14 0.79
CA LYS A 77 13.55 3.26 -0.68
C LYS A 77 13.06 1.96 -1.31
N ALA A 78 13.66 0.82 -0.97
CA ALA A 78 13.25 -0.49 -1.48
C ALA A 78 11.78 -0.83 -1.13
N SER A 79 11.34 -0.45 0.07
CA SER A 79 9.94 -0.61 0.50
C SER A 79 8.98 0.20 -0.36
N LYS A 80 9.29 1.48 -0.66
CA LYS A 80 8.49 2.33 -1.55
C LYS A 80 8.44 1.76 -2.97
N GLU A 81 9.58 1.37 -3.52
CA GLU A 81 9.66 0.77 -4.85
C GLU A 81 8.85 -0.54 -4.94
N SER A 82 8.90 -1.36 -3.89
CA SER A 82 8.12 -2.60 -3.81
C SER A 82 6.61 -2.33 -3.72
N ALA A 83 6.20 -1.32 -2.96
CA ALA A 83 4.80 -0.90 -2.88
C ALA A 83 4.29 -0.37 -4.22
N GLN A 84 5.08 0.45 -4.92
CA GLN A 84 4.77 0.94 -6.26
C GLN A 84 4.66 -0.20 -7.28
N TRP A 85 5.59 -1.16 -7.24
CA TRP A 85 5.55 -2.34 -8.09
C TRP A 85 4.27 -3.14 -7.87
N ARG A 86 3.89 -3.40 -6.61
CA ARG A 86 2.66 -4.11 -6.26
C ARG A 86 1.41 -3.37 -6.69
N TYR A 87 1.35 -2.05 -6.49
CA TYR A 87 0.25 -1.21 -6.98
C TYR A 87 0.09 -1.33 -8.50
N ASN A 88 1.18 -1.22 -9.25
CA ASN A 88 1.17 -1.33 -10.70
C ASN A 88 0.71 -2.72 -11.17
N TYR A 89 1.08 -3.77 -10.43
CA TYR A 89 0.57 -5.11 -10.68
C TYR A 89 -0.96 -5.19 -10.48
N TYR A 90 -1.49 -4.65 -9.38
CA TYR A 90 -2.93 -4.61 -9.13
C TYR A 90 -3.68 -3.76 -10.16
N ARG A 91 -3.12 -2.63 -10.61
CA ARG A 91 -3.71 -1.87 -11.71
C ARG A 91 -3.81 -2.70 -12.97
N ARG A 92 -2.73 -3.38 -13.36
CA ARG A 92 -2.74 -4.27 -14.53
C ARG A 92 -3.81 -5.35 -14.39
N MET A 93 -3.94 -5.96 -13.21
CA MET A 93 -5.01 -6.93 -12.94
C MET A 93 -6.40 -6.32 -13.12
N ALA A 94 -6.65 -5.11 -12.61
CA ALA A 94 -7.93 -4.43 -12.75
C ALA A 94 -8.24 -4.01 -14.20
N ASP A 95 -7.21 -3.76 -15.01
CA ASP A 95 -7.32 -3.39 -16.43
C ASP A 95 -7.39 -4.60 -17.38
N MET A 96 -7.19 -5.84 -16.88
CA MET A 96 -7.30 -7.04 -17.70
C MET A 96 -8.72 -7.17 -18.28
N LYS A 97 -8.78 -7.47 -19.58
CA LYS A 97 -10.04 -7.74 -20.27
C LYS A 97 -10.32 -9.23 -20.25
N TYR A 98 -11.57 -9.58 -19.92
CA TYR A 98 -12.08 -10.95 -19.83
C TYR A 98 -13.14 -11.19 -20.92
N ASP A 99 -13.01 -10.49 -22.06
CA ASP A 99 -13.91 -10.61 -23.20
C ASP A 99 -13.99 -12.10 -23.64
N ASN A 100 -15.21 -12.62 -23.81
CA ASN A 100 -15.48 -13.95 -24.36
C ASN A 100 -15.38 -13.96 -25.89
#